data_AF-A0A3L8ST37-F1
#
_entry.id   AF-A0A3L8ST37-F1
#
_cell.length_a   1.000
_cell.length_b   1.000
_cell.length_c   1.000
_cell.angle_alpha   90.00
_cell.angle_beta   90.00
_cell.angle_gamma   90.00
#
_symmetry.space_group_name_H-M   'P 1'
#
loop_
_entity.id
_entity.type
_entity.pdbx_description
1 polymer ?
#
loop_
_entity_poly.entity_id
_entity_poly.type
_entity_poly.pdbx_seq_one_letter_code
_entity_poly.pdbx_strand_id
1 'polypeptide(L)'
;MPKGLYGSYTINIATILESENFFLPGVKWHGILGLAYNALAKPSSSVETFFDSLVRQAKIPNIFSLQMCGAGLPVSGSGTNGGSLVLGGIEPSLYTGDIWYTPIKEEWYYQVEILKLEVGGQNLQLDCREYNADKAIVDSGTTLLRLPEKVFSAVVQAIARTSLIQEFSSEFWTGTQLACWDRTEKPWSLFPKLSIYLRDENSSRSFRISILPQLYIQPILLIGDNMQCYRFGISSSTNALVIGATVMEGFYVIFDRAQRRVGFAVSPCAEVDGSPVSEIEGPFTTADVASNCVSSVSFHEPVLWIASYALMSLCGIILLVLIVLLLIPPRCQHRYTDNDVVNDESSLVRHRWK
;
A
#
# COMPACT_ATOMS: atom_id res chain seq x y z
N MET A 1 -14.09 -0.17 -31.60
CA MET A 1 -14.05 0.67 -30.38
C MET A 1 -15.40 0.55 -29.69
N PRO A 2 -15.46 0.13 -28.41
CA PRO A 2 -16.70 0.19 -27.65
C PRO A 2 -17.23 1.62 -27.65
N LYS A 3 -18.55 1.76 -27.84
CA LYS A 3 -19.21 3.08 -27.72
C LYS A 3 -19.12 3.49 -26.25
N GLY A 4 -18.46 4.61 -25.98
CA GLY A 4 -18.36 5.17 -24.63
C GLY A 4 -19.74 5.46 -24.04
N LEU A 5 -19.78 5.68 -22.73
CA LEU A 5 -21.01 6.07 -22.05
C LEU A 5 -21.46 7.45 -22.53
N TYR A 6 -22.62 7.51 -23.17
CA TYR A 6 -23.24 8.77 -23.58
C TYR A 6 -24.11 9.30 -22.46
N GLY A 7 -23.80 10.49 -21.95
CA GLY A 7 -24.62 11.17 -20.95
C GLY A 7 -23.81 12.00 -19.96
N SER A 8 -24.53 12.67 -19.08
CA SER A 8 -23.97 13.35 -17.91
C SER A 8 -24.48 12.65 -16.66
N TYR A 9 -23.57 12.41 -15.70
CA TYR A 9 -23.86 11.69 -14.48
C TYR A 9 -23.54 12.58 -13.28
N THR A 10 -24.42 12.60 -12.29
CA THR A 10 -24.21 13.36 -11.06
C THR A 10 -23.28 12.56 -10.15
N ILE A 11 -22.19 13.17 -9.71
CA ILE A 11 -21.20 12.53 -8.83
C ILE A 11 -20.89 13.43 -7.64
N ASN A 12 -20.40 12.83 -6.55
CA ASN A 12 -19.75 13.60 -5.49
C ASN A 12 -18.38 14.07 -5.97
N ILE A 13 -18.00 15.30 -5.62
CA ILE A 13 -16.70 15.88 -5.92
C ILE A 13 -16.17 16.62 -4.69
N ALA A 14 -14.89 16.47 -4.41
CA ALA A 14 -14.17 17.27 -3.43
C ALA A 14 -13.30 18.29 -4.16
N THR A 15 -13.58 19.57 -3.98
CA THR A 15 -12.73 20.65 -4.50
C THR A 15 -11.59 20.88 -3.52
N ILE A 16 -10.36 20.60 -3.95
CA ILE A 16 -9.17 20.75 -3.11
C ILE A 16 -8.85 22.25 -2.98
N LEU A 17 -8.99 22.79 -1.77
CA LEU A 17 -8.65 24.17 -1.45
C LEU A 17 -7.26 24.29 -0.81
N GLU A 18 -6.83 23.24 -0.10
CA GLU A 18 -5.54 23.13 0.56
C GLU A 18 -4.97 21.73 0.31
N SER A 19 -3.66 21.63 0.11
CA SER A 19 -2.99 20.36 -0.10
C SER A 19 -1.54 20.42 0.36
N GLU A 20 -1.02 19.30 0.86
CA GLU A 20 0.39 19.13 1.20
C GLU A 20 0.94 17.92 0.46
N ASN A 21 2.04 18.08 -0.28
CA ASN A 21 2.71 17.02 -1.04
C ASN A 21 1.80 16.17 -1.96
N PHE A 22 0.64 16.70 -2.36
CA PHE A 22 -0.29 16.02 -3.27
C PHE A 22 0.07 16.32 -4.73
N PHE A 23 0.08 17.60 -5.11
CA PHE A 23 0.50 18.04 -6.45
C PHE A 23 2.03 18.16 -6.51
N LEU A 24 2.70 17.08 -6.90
CA LEU A 24 4.17 17.05 -7.00
C LEU A 24 4.68 17.77 -8.26
N PRO A 25 5.91 18.30 -8.26
CA PRO A 25 6.51 18.89 -9.45
C PRO A 25 6.52 17.91 -10.63
N GLY A 26 6.08 18.39 -11.80
CA GLY A 26 6.14 17.63 -13.06
C GLY A 26 4.92 16.74 -13.37
N VAL A 27 4.01 16.51 -12.41
CA VAL A 27 2.77 15.77 -12.68
C VAL A 27 1.92 16.46 -13.74
N LYS A 28 1.15 15.68 -14.51
CA LYS A 28 0.28 16.17 -15.59
C LYS A 28 -1.21 16.10 -15.26
N TRP A 29 -1.54 15.76 -14.02
CA TRP A 29 -2.90 15.63 -13.51
C TRP A 29 -3.18 16.69 -12.43
N HIS A 30 -4.45 17.07 -12.29
CA HIS A 30 -4.91 18.10 -11.35
C HIS A 30 -5.96 17.59 -10.36
N GLY A 31 -6.13 16.26 -10.28
CA GLY A 31 -7.06 15.61 -9.37
C GLY A 31 -6.82 14.10 -9.35
N ILE A 32 -7.55 13.41 -8.46
CA ILE A 32 -7.50 11.97 -8.29
C ILE A 32 -8.90 11.38 -8.39
N LEU A 33 -9.01 10.21 -9.02
CA LEU A 33 -10.26 9.45 -9.11
C LEU A 33 -10.13 8.19 -8.24
N GLY A 34 -10.75 8.21 -7.06
CA GLY A 34 -10.81 7.04 -6.18
C GLY A 34 -11.78 5.99 -6.72
N LEU A 35 -11.28 4.81 -7.07
CA LEU A 35 -12.08 3.68 -7.58
C LEU A 35 -12.24 2.53 -6.57
N ALA A 36 -11.76 2.69 -5.33
CA ALA A 36 -11.94 1.71 -4.26
C ALA A 36 -13.39 1.64 -3.75
N TYR A 37 -13.64 0.87 -2.69
CA TYR A 37 -14.98 0.76 -2.10
C TYR A 37 -15.28 1.94 -1.17
N ASN A 38 -16.56 2.17 -0.89
CA ASN A 38 -17.02 3.27 -0.04
C ASN A 38 -16.51 3.18 1.41
N ALA A 39 -16.09 2.01 1.91
CA ALA A 39 -15.51 1.87 3.23
C ALA A 39 -14.29 2.79 3.47
N LEU A 40 -13.58 3.18 2.40
CA LEU A 40 -12.46 4.13 2.46
C LEU A 40 -12.87 5.59 2.20
N ALA A 41 -14.13 5.84 1.81
CA ALA A 41 -14.59 7.18 1.49
C ALA A 41 -14.52 8.09 2.72
N LYS A 42 -14.24 9.38 2.45
CA LYS A 42 -14.18 10.44 3.47
C LYS A 42 -15.27 11.48 3.20
N PRO A 43 -15.90 12.05 4.25
CA PRO A 43 -15.61 11.81 5.67
C PRO A 43 -16.11 10.45 6.19
N SER A 44 -17.01 9.77 5.49
CA SER A 44 -17.48 8.43 5.86
C SER A 44 -17.96 7.62 4.65
N SER A 45 -18.29 6.35 4.87
CA SER A 45 -18.82 5.43 3.86
C SER A 45 -20.21 5.80 3.32
N SER A 46 -20.86 6.82 3.89
CA SER A 46 -22.11 7.39 3.35
C SER A 46 -21.89 8.21 2.08
N VAL A 47 -20.66 8.62 1.77
CA VAL A 47 -20.34 9.32 0.52
C VAL A 47 -20.27 8.28 -0.60
N GLU A 48 -21.25 8.32 -1.50
CA GLU A 48 -21.28 7.45 -2.67
C GLU A 48 -20.04 7.68 -3.54
N THR A 49 -19.36 6.59 -3.92
CA THR A 49 -18.17 6.67 -4.77
C THR A 49 -18.53 7.08 -6.20
N PHE A 50 -17.54 7.57 -6.95
CA PHE A 50 -17.72 7.85 -8.37
C PHE A 50 -18.21 6.62 -9.13
N PHE A 51 -17.60 5.46 -8.89
CA PHE A 51 -17.93 4.26 -9.65
C PHE A 51 -19.30 3.71 -9.28
N ASP A 52 -19.70 3.76 -8.00
CA ASP A 52 -21.06 3.39 -7.58
C ASP A 52 -22.11 4.30 -8.22
N SER A 53 -21.83 5.61 -8.27
CA SER A 53 -22.68 6.60 -8.94
C SER A 53 -22.86 6.25 -10.42
N LEU A 54 -21.78 5.88 -11.09
CA LEU A 54 -21.77 5.53 -12.52
C LEU A 54 -22.53 4.22 -12.79
N VAL A 55 -22.27 3.16 -12.00
CA VAL A 55 -23.01 1.89 -12.09
C VAL A 55 -24.51 2.12 -11.91
N ARG A 56 -24.90 2.92 -10.90
CA ARG A 56 -26.31 3.20 -10.60
C ARG A 56 -27.01 4.00 -11.70
N GLN A 57 -26.36 5.03 -12.25
CA GLN A 57 -26.98 5.97 -13.19
C GLN A 57 -26.86 5.53 -14.65
N ALA A 58 -25.67 5.09 -15.06
CA ALA A 58 -25.40 4.63 -16.43
C ALA A 58 -25.86 3.19 -16.67
N LYS A 59 -26.24 2.46 -15.61
CA LYS A 59 -26.64 1.03 -15.66
C LYS A 59 -25.56 0.15 -16.29
N ILE A 60 -24.30 0.50 -16.09
CA ILE A 60 -23.17 -0.33 -16.51
C ILE A 60 -22.97 -1.49 -15.53
N PRO A 61 -22.39 -2.62 -15.98
CA PRO A 61 -21.90 -3.65 -15.09
C PRO A 61 -20.95 -3.11 -14.01
N ASN A 62 -21.03 -3.65 -12.79
CA ASN A 62 -20.17 -3.27 -11.66
C ASN A 62 -18.78 -3.91 -11.77
N ILE A 63 -18.05 -3.54 -12.81
CA ILE A 63 -16.72 -4.04 -13.15
C ILE A 63 -15.98 -2.95 -13.92
N PHE A 64 -14.68 -2.80 -13.67
CA PHE A 64 -13.81 -2.01 -14.52
C PHE A 64 -12.47 -2.71 -14.70
N SER A 65 -11.68 -2.27 -15.65
CA SER A 65 -10.37 -2.86 -15.93
C SER A 65 -9.36 -1.81 -16.38
N LEU A 66 -8.09 -2.09 -16.11
CA LEU A 66 -6.97 -1.20 -16.34
C LEU A 66 -5.90 -1.93 -17.16
N GLN A 67 -5.41 -1.23 -18.19
CA GLN A 67 -4.17 -1.56 -18.88
C GLN A 67 -3.23 -0.36 -18.70
N MET A 68 -2.02 -0.56 -18.16
CA MET A 68 -1.02 0.50 -18.00
C MET A 68 0.17 0.19 -18.89
N CYS A 69 0.56 1.11 -19.77
CA CYS A 69 1.53 0.84 -20.85
C CYS A 69 2.85 1.63 -20.69
N GLY A 70 3.43 1.59 -19.48
CA GLY A 70 4.66 2.31 -19.13
C GLY A 70 5.95 1.49 -19.20
N ALA A 71 5.86 0.18 -19.44
CA ALA A 71 7.00 -0.73 -19.38
C ALA A 71 8.17 -0.26 -20.28
N GLY A 72 9.35 -0.06 -19.67
CA GLY A 72 10.57 0.37 -20.36
C GLY A 72 10.59 1.81 -20.88
N LEU A 73 9.51 2.57 -20.70
CA LEU A 73 9.51 4.00 -21.02
C LEU A 73 10.17 4.81 -19.89
N PRO A 74 11.01 5.80 -20.22
CA PRO A 74 11.57 6.67 -19.19
C PRO A 74 10.45 7.45 -18.49
N VAL A 75 10.59 7.62 -17.18
CA VAL A 75 9.64 8.40 -16.35
C VAL A 75 9.57 9.88 -16.78
N SER A 76 10.56 10.36 -17.55
CA SER A 76 10.58 11.69 -18.18
C SER A 76 10.61 11.58 -19.71
N GLY A 77 9.63 12.19 -20.39
CA GLY A 77 9.57 12.22 -21.86
C GLY A 77 8.14 12.31 -22.43
N SER A 78 8.02 12.55 -23.74
CA SER A 78 6.75 12.51 -24.47
C SER A 78 6.48 11.09 -25.00
N GLY A 79 5.83 10.25 -24.20
CA GLY A 79 5.32 8.94 -24.63
C GLY A 79 3.79 8.97 -24.76
N THR A 80 3.25 8.48 -25.89
CA THR A 80 1.83 8.60 -26.26
C THR A 80 0.93 7.46 -25.78
N ASN A 81 1.48 6.42 -25.13
CA ASN A 81 0.71 5.22 -24.78
C ASN A 81 0.51 5.14 -23.26
N GLY A 82 -0.40 5.96 -22.71
CA GLY A 82 -0.68 5.99 -21.27
C GLY A 82 -1.42 4.75 -20.72
N GLY A 83 -2.06 3.97 -21.60
CA GLY A 83 -2.89 2.83 -21.21
C GLY A 83 -4.39 3.06 -21.44
N SER A 84 -5.22 2.22 -20.83
CA SER A 84 -6.68 2.22 -20.98
C SER A 84 -7.37 1.98 -19.63
N LEU A 85 -8.43 2.76 -19.34
CA LEU A 85 -9.42 2.48 -18.30
C LEU A 85 -10.74 2.12 -18.96
N VAL A 86 -11.21 0.89 -18.78
CA VAL A 86 -12.48 0.40 -19.32
C VAL A 86 -13.48 0.34 -18.18
N LEU A 87 -14.51 1.17 -18.24
CA LEU A 87 -15.60 1.22 -17.25
C LEU A 87 -16.77 0.35 -17.74
N GLY A 88 -17.19 -0.61 -16.92
CA GLY A 88 -18.34 -1.47 -17.22
C GLY A 88 -18.01 -2.76 -17.96
N GLY A 89 -16.74 -3.15 -18.06
CA GLY A 89 -16.41 -4.41 -18.72
C GLY A 89 -14.93 -4.75 -18.84
N ILE A 90 -14.70 -5.72 -19.72
CA ILE A 90 -13.41 -6.27 -20.12
C ILE A 90 -13.30 -6.08 -21.64
N GLU A 91 -12.17 -5.56 -22.12
CA GLU A 91 -11.91 -5.38 -23.56
C GLU A 91 -10.91 -6.46 -24.04
N PRO A 92 -11.36 -7.45 -24.83
CA PRO A 92 -10.53 -8.57 -25.28
C PRO A 92 -9.27 -8.17 -26.06
N SER A 93 -9.23 -6.98 -26.68
CA SER A 93 -8.04 -6.52 -27.40
C SER A 93 -6.90 -6.03 -26.49
N LEU A 94 -7.12 -5.91 -25.18
CA LEU A 94 -6.15 -5.33 -24.24
C LEU A 94 -5.37 -6.39 -23.45
N TYR A 95 -5.61 -7.68 -23.71
CA TYR A 95 -4.88 -8.77 -23.09
C TYR A 95 -4.69 -9.94 -24.05
N THR A 96 -3.80 -10.86 -23.67
CA THR A 96 -3.58 -12.13 -24.37
C THR A 96 -3.59 -13.28 -23.36
N GLY A 97 -3.87 -14.49 -23.86
CA GLY A 97 -3.99 -15.67 -23.02
C GLY A 97 -5.22 -15.66 -22.11
N ASP A 98 -5.18 -16.47 -21.05
CA ASP A 98 -6.27 -16.63 -20.11
C ASP A 98 -6.25 -15.56 -19.00
N ILE A 99 -7.44 -15.21 -18.52
CA ILE A 99 -7.61 -14.39 -17.32
C ILE A 99 -7.65 -15.31 -16.09
N TRP A 100 -6.81 -15.03 -15.11
CA TRP A 100 -6.82 -15.70 -13.81
C TRP A 100 -7.38 -14.80 -12.73
N TYR A 101 -8.30 -15.31 -11.91
CA TYR A 101 -8.99 -14.55 -10.89
C TYR A 101 -8.57 -14.96 -9.48
N THR A 102 -8.29 -13.94 -8.65
CA THR A 102 -8.13 -14.08 -7.20
C THR A 102 -9.33 -13.45 -6.46
N PRO A 103 -9.87 -14.08 -5.42
CA PRO A 103 -10.94 -13.49 -4.62
C PRO A 103 -10.51 -12.20 -3.92
N ILE A 104 -11.45 -11.24 -3.79
CA ILE A 104 -11.32 -10.07 -2.92
C ILE A 104 -11.70 -10.49 -1.50
N LYS A 105 -10.77 -10.30 -0.56
CA LYS A 105 -10.93 -10.73 0.84
C LYS A 105 -11.83 -9.80 1.64
N GLU A 106 -11.64 -8.50 1.50
CA GLU A 106 -12.46 -7.46 2.14
C GLU A 106 -12.70 -6.31 1.15
N GLU A 107 -13.91 -5.75 1.17
CA GLU A 107 -14.37 -4.72 0.22
C GLU A 107 -14.15 -3.31 0.76
N TRP A 108 -12.88 -2.93 0.86
CA TRP A 108 -12.41 -1.60 1.28
C TRP A 108 -11.37 -1.13 0.27
N TYR A 109 -10.16 -1.67 0.36
CA TYR A 109 -9.22 -1.78 -0.75
C TYR A 109 -9.60 -2.96 -1.66
N TYR A 110 -8.90 -3.10 -2.78
CA TYR A 110 -8.88 -4.35 -3.54
C TYR A 110 -7.91 -5.32 -2.89
N GLN A 111 -8.30 -5.83 -1.71
CA GLN A 111 -7.47 -6.73 -0.92
C GLN A 111 -7.51 -8.15 -1.48
N VAL A 112 -6.34 -8.70 -1.78
CA VAL A 112 -6.13 -10.07 -2.26
C VAL A 112 -5.32 -10.88 -1.25
N GLU A 113 -5.17 -12.17 -1.48
CA GLU A 113 -4.35 -13.05 -0.63
C GLU A 113 -3.13 -13.55 -1.39
N ILE A 114 -1.95 -13.23 -0.85
CA ILE A 114 -0.67 -13.68 -1.39
C ILE A 114 -0.19 -14.91 -0.62
N LEU A 115 0.18 -15.95 -1.36
CA LEU A 115 0.56 -17.24 -0.80
C LEU A 115 2.08 -17.43 -0.72
N LYS A 116 2.78 -17.02 -1.78
CA LYS A 116 4.22 -17.23 -1.94
C LYS A 116 4.80 -16.09 -2.77
N LEU A 117 6.06 -15.75 -2.49
CA LEU A 117 6.90 -14.93 -3.37
C LEU A 117 8.12 -15.76 -3.80
N GLU A 118 8.45 -15.72 -5.08
CA GLU A 118 9.67 -16.32 -5.63
C GLU A 118 10.58 -15.26 -6.25
N VAL A 119 11.88 -15.45 -6.06
CA VAL A 119 12.95 -14.65 -6.69
C VAL A 119 13.83 -15.61 -7.47
N GLY A 120 13.91 -15.45 -8.79
CA GLY A 120 14.68 -16.35 -9.65
C GLY A 120 14.20 -17.81 -9.61
N GLY A 121 12.90 -18.02 -9.37
CA GLY A 121 12.29 -19.34 -9.20
C GLY A 121 12.52 -19.98 -7.82
N GLN A 122 13.16 -19.29 -6.89
CA GLN A 122 13.35 -19.77 -5.51
C GLN A 122 12.33 -19.12 -4.57
N ASN A 123 11.56 -19.93 -3.84
CA ASN A 123 10.62 -19.46 -2.83
C ASN A 123 11.39 -18.79 -1.67
N LEU A 124 10.89 -17.64 -1.19
CA LEU A 124 11.47 -16.93 -0.03
C LEU A 124 11.34 -17.69 1.30
N GLN A 125 10.49 -18.73 1.37
CA GLN A 125 10.27 -19.56 2.57
C GLN A 125 9.87 -18.75 3.82
N LEU A 126 9.10 -17.68 3.64
CA LEU A 126 8.49 -16.95 4.76
C LEU A 126 7.11 -17.55 5.08
N ASP A 127 6.64 -17.35 6.32
CA ASP A 127 5.23 -17.60 6.65
C ASP A 127 4.36 -16.73 5.73
N CYS A 128 3.37 -17.32 5.07
CA CYS A 128 2.54 -16.59 4.11
C CYS A 128 1.77 -15.43 4.74
N ARG A 129 1.57 -15.43 6.06
CA ARG A 129 1.00 -14.28 6.80
C ARG A 129 1.86 -13.02 6.70
N GLU A 130 3.17 -13.16 6.54
CA GLU A 130 4.09 -12.01 6.39
C GLU A 130 3.80 -11.22 5.11
N TYR A 131 3.32 -11.88 4.05
CA TYR A 131 2.96 -11.22 2.80
C TYR A 131 1.65 -10.44 2.90
N ASN A 132 0.83 -10.75 3.90
CA ASN A 132 -0.51 -10.19 4.07
C ASN A 132 -0.62 -9.37 5.35
N ALA A 133 0.49 -8.98 5.97
CA ALA A 133 0.53 -8.17 7.19
C ALA A 133 0.63 -6.66 6.87
N ASP A 134 -0.36 -5.82 7.19
CA ASP A 134 -1.73 -6.12 7.65
C ASP A 134 -2.71 -6.41 6.50
N LYS A 135 -2.27 -6.16 5.25
CA LYS A 135 -3.07 -6.35 4.03
C LYS A 135 -2.16 -6.46 2.80
N ALA A 136 -2.65 -7.15 1.78
CA ALA A 136 -2.09 -7.12 0.43
C ALA A 136 -3.13 -6.55 -0.54
N ILE A 137 -2.81 -5.44 -1.22
CA ILE A 137 -3.77 -4.69 -2.04
C ILE A 137 -3.27 -4.47 -3.47
N VAL A 138 -4.20 -4.33 -4.41
CA VAL A 138 -3.93 -3.87 -5.78
C VAL A 138 -4.28 -2.38 -5.89
N ASP A 139 -3.30 -1.54 -6.18
CA ASP A 139 -3.46 -0.08 -6.10
C ASP A 139 -2.70 0.66 -7.22
N SER A 140 -3.43 1.12 -8.23
CA SER A 140 -2.86 1.93 -9.32
C SER A 140 -2.39 3.31 -8.87
N GLY A 141 -2.79 3.77 -7.68
CA GLY A 141 -2.36 5.05 -7.10
C GLY A 141 -0.95 4.99 -6.48
N THR A 142 -0.39 3.80 -6.29
CA THR A 142 0.96 3.61 -5.77
C THR A 142 1.93 3.24 -6.90
N THR A 143 3.03 3.99 -7.04
CA THR A 143 4.01 3.78 -8.13
C THR A 143 4.74 2.42 -8.03
N LEU A 144 5.30 2.12 -6.86
CA LEU A 144 6.24 1.01 -6.66
C LEU A 144 5.52 -0.26 -6.18
N LEU A 145 6.14 -1.42 -6.36
CA LEU A 145 5.79 -2.59 -5.55
C LEU A 145 6.23 -2.33 -4.11
N ARG A 146 5.27 -2.21 -3.19
CA ARG A 146 5.61 -2.00 -1.78
C ARG A 146 5.49 -3.30 -1.02
N LEU A 147 6.50 -3.65 -0.23
CA LEU A 147 6.55 -4.91 0.52
C LEU A 147 6.69 -4.61 2.01
N PRO A 148 6.05 -5.38 2.92
CA PRO A 148 6.33 -5.30 4.35
C PRO A 148 7.82 -5.46 4.62
N GLU A 149 8.37 -4.73 5.59
CA GLU A 149 9.83 -4.61 5.81
C GLU A 149 10.59 -5.94 5.83
N LYS A 150 10.03 -6.97 6.48
CA LYS A 150 10.61 -8.32 6.51
C LYS A 150 10.64 -8.99 5.13
N VAL A 151 9.55 -8.83 4.37
CA VAL A 151 9.43 -9.35 3.00
C VAL A 151 10.35 -8.58 2.05
N PHE A 152 10.40 -7.25 2.16
CA PHE A 152 11.30 -6.38 1.41
C PHE A 152 12.76 -6.80 1.60
N SER A 153 13.18 -6.99 2.85
CA SER A 153 14.54 -7.41 3.20
C SER A 153 14.87 -8.79 2.60
N ALA A 154 13.94 -9.74 2.68
CA ALA A 154 14.11 -11.07 2.09
C ALA A 154 14.21 -11.02 0.56
N VAL A 155 13.40 -10.20 -0.11
CA VAL A 155 13.47 -9.99 -1.56
C VAL A 155 14.80 -9.38 -1.97
N VAL A 156 15.25 -8.30 -1.32
CA VAL A 156 16.54 -7.67 -1.62
C VAL A 156 17.70 -8.64 -1.42
N GLN A 157 17.72 -9.41 -0.32
CA GLN A 157 18.75 -10.42 -0.10
C GLN A 157 18.73 -11.52 -1.16
N ALA A 158 17.55 -11.98 -1.57
CA ALA A 158 17.42 -13.00 -2.61
C ALA A 158 17.87 -12.47 -3.99
N ILE A 159 17.53 -11.22 -4.32
CA ILE A 159 18.00 -10.55 -5.55
C ILE A 159 19.52 -10.43 -5.52
N ALA A 160 20.12 -9.91 -4.45
CA ALA A 160 21.57 -9.74 -4.35
C ALA A 160 22.34 -11.08 -4.47
N ARG A 161 21.79 -12.18 -3.95
CA ARG A 161 22.39 -13.53 -4.09
C ARG A 161 22.28 -14.13 -5.48
N THR A 162 21.24 -13.77 -6.22
CA THR A 162 20.96 -14.33 -7.56
C THR A 162 21.46 -13.43 -8.68
N SER A 163 21.68 -12.14 -8.41
CA SER A 163 22.21 -11.20 -9.39
C SER A 163 23.67 -11.49 -9.70
N LEU A 164 24.07 -11.25 -10.96
CA LEU A 164 25.46 -11.39 -11.40
C LEU A 164 26.34 -10.18 -11.02
N ILE A 165 25.79 -9.23 -10.27
CA ILE A 165 26.46 -8.01 -9.83
C ILE A 165 27.01 -8.25 -8.41
N GLN A 166 28.31 -7.98 -8.23
CA GLN A 166 29.00 -8.30 -6.98
C GLN A 166 28.53 -7.44 -5.81
N GLU A 167 28.33 -6.13 -6.01
CA GLU A 167 27.86 -5.23 -4.95
C GLU A 167 26.98 -4.11 -5.51
N PHE A 168 25.82 -3.91 -4.89
CA PHE A 168 25.02 -2.70 -5.00
C PHE A 168 25.11 -1.93 -3.69
N SER A 169 25.16 -0.60 -3.77
CA SER A 169 25.03 0.24 -2.58
C SER A 169 23.67 -0.02 -1.92
N SER A 170 23.63 0.01 -0.58
CA SER A 170 22.36 -0.07 0.17
C SER A 170 21.36 0.99 -0.28
N GLU A 171 21.89 2.12 -0.73
CA GLU A 171 21.21 3.31 -1.19
C GLU A 171 20.42 3.10 -2.48
N PHE A 172 20.85 2.16 -3.35
CA PHE A 172 20.08 1.75 -4.53
C PHE A 172 18.80 1.03 -4.10
N TRP A 173 18.91 0.08 -3.16
CA TRP A 173 17.77 -0.69 -2.67
C TRP A 173 16.76 0.18 -1.92
N THR A 174 17.22 1.17 -1.16
CA THR A 174 16.32 2.12 -0.48
C THR A 174 15.72 3.17 -1.43
N GLY A 175 16.16 3.21 -2.69
CA GLY A 175 15.71 4.18 -3.70
C GLY A 175 16.29 5.58 -3.53
N THR A 176 17.30 5.75 -2.66
CA THR A 176 18.00 7.03 -2.45
C THR A 176 19.07 7.33 -3.49
N GLN A 177 19.53 6.32 -4.23
CA GLN A 177 20.48 6.45 -5.33
C GLN A 177 19.98 5.72 -6.59
N LEU A 178 20.40 6.23 -7.75
CA LEU A 178 20.22 5.56 -9.03
C LEU A 178 21.49 4.77 -9.38
N ALA A 179 21.32 3.65 -10.06
CA ALA A 179 22.43 2.91 -10.66
C ALA A 179 22.47 3.20 -12.17
N CYS A 180 23.63 3.52 -12.72
CA CYS A 180 23.78 3.96 -14.10
C CYS A 180 24.69 3.04 -14.90
N TRP A 181 24.29 2.70 -16.11
CA TRP A 181 25.06 1.92 -17.08
C TRP A 181 25.20 2.68 -18.39
N ASP A 182 26.16 2.28 -19.21
CA ASP A 182 26.21 2.72 -20.60
C ASP A 182 24.91 2.31 -21.30
N ARG A 183 24.38 3.17 -22.18
CA ARG A 183 23.09 2.96 -22.84
C ARG A 183 23.05 1.70 -23.70
N THR A 184 24.20 1.22 -24.15
CA THR A 184 24.33 -0.04 -24.90
C THR A 184 24.19 -1.27 -23.99
N GLU A 185 24.44 -1.12 -22.69
CA GLU A 185 24.32 -2.16 -21.70
C GLU A 185 22.92 -2.14 -21.05
N LYS A 186 22.17 -3.23 -21.24
CA LYS A 186 20.87 -3.43 -20.61
C LYS A 186 21.06 -4.28 -19.34
N PRO A 187 20.97 -3.70 -18.13
CA PRO A 187 21.29 -4.42 -16.90
C PRO A 187 20.25 -5.47 -16.55
N TRP A 188 19.09 -5.51 -17.22
CA TRP A 188 17.98 -6.43 -16.92
C TRP A 188 18.38 -7.90 -16.89
N SER A 189 19.34 -8.32 -17.73
CA SER A 189 19.85 -9.71 -17.74
C SER A 189 20.58 -10.11 -16.45
N LEU A 190 20.97 -9.13 -15.63
CA LEU A 190 21.70 -9.33 -14.37
C LEU A 190 20.78 -9.52 -13.17
N PHE A 191 19.47 -9.39 -13.37
CA PHE A 191 18.46 -9.40 -12.32
C PHE A 191 17.47 -10.56 -12.51
N PRO A 192 16.95 -11.15 -11.42
CA PRO A 192 16.06 -12.30 -11.50
C PRO A 192 14.61 -11.92 -11.86
N LYS A 193 13.83 -12.88 -12.35
CA LYS A 193 12.35 -12.74 -12.37
C LYS A 193 11.78 -12.76 -10.95
N LEU A 194 10.73 -11.98 -10.69
CA LEU A 194 9.97 -12.01 -9.44
C LEU A 194 8.58 -12.59 -9.70
N SER A 195 8.11 -13.51 -8.85
CA SER A 195 6.78 -14.11 -8.99
C SER A 195 5.96 -14.00 -7.70
N ILE A 196 4.70 -13.61 -7.83
CA ILE A 196 3.73 -13.48 -6.73
C ILE A 196 2.63 -14.51 -6.96
N TYR A 197 2.46 -15.43 -6.02
CA TYR A 197 1.39 -16.42 -6.08
C TYR A 197 0.15 -15.90 -5.37
N LEU A 198 -0.97 -15.92 -6.09
CA LEU A 198 -2.28 -15.51 -5.63
C LEU A 198 -3.18 -16.75 -5.51
N ARG A 199 -4.06 -16.76 -4.51
CA ARG A 199 -5.05 -17.84 -4.40
C ARG A 199 -6.06 -17.74 -5.55
N ASP A 200 -6.33 -18.86 -6.21
CA ASP A 200 -7.37 -18.95 -7.23
C ASP A 200 -8.77 -18.94 -6.59
N GLU A 201 -9.83 -18.72 -7.38
CA GLU A 201 -11.21 -18.88 -6.90
C GLU A 201 -11.47 -20.30 -6.36
N ASN A 202 -10.82 -21.32 -6.93
CA ASN A 202 -10.71 -22.61 -6.31
C ASN A 202 -9.62 -22.57 -5.22
N SER A 203 -10.02 -22.66 -3.95
CA SER A 203 -9.11 -22.55 -2.80
C SER A 203 -7.97 -23.57 -2.79
N SER A 204 -8.12 -24.70 -3.48
CA SER A 204 -7.09 -25.75 -3.62
C SER A 204 -6.04 -25.43 -4.69
N ARG A 205 -6.21 -24.29 -5.38
CA ARG A 205 -5.37 -23.85 -6.49
C ARG A 205 -4.84 -22.44 -6.26
N SER A 206 -3.77 -22.13 -6.96
CA SER A 206 -3.20 -20.81 -7.08
C SER A 206 -2.71 -20.59 -8.51
N PHE A 207 -2.44 -19.34 -8.84
CA PHE A 207 -1.71 -18.96 -10.05
C PHE A 207 -0.63 -17.98 -9.65
N ARG A 208 0.38 -17.79 -10.50
CA ARG A 208 1.43 -16.81 -10.27
C ARG A 208 1.42 -15.76 -11.36
N ILE A 209 1.59 -14.51 -10.94
CA ILE A 209 1.96 -13.41 -11.81
C ILE A 209 3.45 -13.17 -11.64
N SER A 210 4.17 -13.07 -12.75
CA SER A 210 5.61 -12.85 -12.74
C SER A 210 5.98 -11.57 -13.48
N ILE A 211 6.85 -10.78 -12.89
CA ILE A 211 7.40 -9.57 -13.50
C ILE A 211 8.89 -9.75 -13.79
N LEU A 212 9.31 -9.32 -14.98
CA LEU A 212 10.71 -9.32 -15.37
C LEU A 212 11.41 -8.04 -14.89
N PRO A 213 12.76 -8.01 -14.85
CA PRO A 213 13.54 -6.87 -14.40
C PRO A 213 13.22 -5.55 -15.08
N GLN A 214 12.73 -5.56 -16.32
CA GLN A 214 12.29 -4.37 -17.05
C GLN A 214 11.24 -3.57 -16.27
N LEU A 215 10.39 -4.23 -15.49
CA LEU A 215 9.34 -3.58 -14.70
C LEU A 215 9.88 -3.00 -13.39
N TYR A 216 10.83 -3.65 -12.72
CA TYR A 216 11.30 -3.23 -11.39
C TYR A 216 12.73 -2.68 -11.35
N ILE A 217 13.44 -2.65 -12.48
CA ILE A 217 14.70 -1.92 -12.69
C ILE A 217 14.40 -0.87 -13.76
N GLN A 218 13.89 0.27 -13.29
CA GLN A 218 13.15 1.22 -14.11
C GLN A 218 14.05 2.34 -14.62
N PRO A 219 14.08 2.63 -15.93
CA PRO A 219 14.85 3.76 -16.46
C PRO A 219 14.23 5.10 -16.03
N ILE A 220 15.04 5.98 -15.42
CA ILE A 220 14.56 7.27 -14.90
C ILE A 220 15.20 8.46 -15.59
N LEU A 221 16.52 8.41 -15.76
CA LEU A 221 17.31 9.57 -16.14
C LEU A 221 18.35 9.17 -17.18
N LEU A 222 18.44 9.98 -18.23
CA LEU A 222 19.55 9.97 -19.17
C LEU A 222 20.57 11.03 -18.73
N ILE A 223 21.83 10.65 -18.56
CA ILE A 223 22.92 11.56 -18.23
C ILE A 223 23.84 11.69 -19.44
N GLY A 224 23.87 12.88 -20.04
CA GLY A 224 24.50 13.08 -21.34
C GLY A 224 23.83 12.23 -22.42
N ASP A 225 24.60 11.78 -23.41
CA ASP A 225 24.08 10.95 -24.51
C ASP A 225 24.31 9.45 -24.31
N ASN A 226 25.14 9.06 -23.33
CA ASN A 226 25.69 7.70 -23.25
C ASN A 226 25.28 6.91 -22.00
N MET A 227 24.73 7.54 -20.95
CA MET A 227 24.43 6.84 -19.69
C MET A 227 22.93 6.81 -19.41
N GLN A 228 22.40 5.62 -19.12
CA GLN A 228 21.04 5.42 -18.63
C GLN A 228 21.08 5.03 -17.16
N CYS A 229 20.37 5.79 -16.33
CA CYS A 229 20.23 5.53 -14.91
C CYS A 229 18.87 4.89 -14.60
N TYR A 230 18.90 3.95 -13.65
CA TYR A 230 17.78 3.14 -13.24
C TYR A 230 17.52 3.30 -11.74
N ARG A 231 16.26 3.25 -11.35
CA ARG A 231 15.85 3.11 -9.94
C ARG A 231 15.38 1.70 -9.65
N PHE A 232 15.42 1.33 -8.38
CA PHE A 232 14.76 0.13 -7.88
C PHE A 232 13.25 0.36 -7.72
N GLY A 233 12.45 -0.44 -8.41
CA GLY A 233 10.99 -0.36 -8.52
C GLY A 233 10.23 -0.95 -7.31
N ILE A 234 10.93 -1.26 -6.23
CA ILE A 234 10.40 -1.91 -5.04
C ILE A 234 10.78 -1.07 -3.83
N SER A 235 9.86 -0.89 -2.88
CA SER A 235 10.14 -0.17 -1.64
C SER A 235 9.59 -0.87 -0.40
N SER A 236 10.16 -0.53 0.74
CA SER A 236 9.68 -1.00 2.04
C SER A 236 8.35 -0.32 2.42
N SER A 237 7.57 -1.03 3.20
CA SER A 237 6.27 -0.63 3.74
C SER A 237 6.14 -1.09 5.18
N THR A 238 5.52 -0.25 6.00
CA THR A 238 5.30 -0.54 7.42
C THR A 238 4.04 -1.38 7.67
N ASN A 239 3.03 -1.32 6.80
CA ASN A 239 1.70 -1.84 7.11
C ASN A 239 0.89 -2.39 5.91
N ALA A 240 1.55 -2.65 4.77
CA ALA A 240 0.88 -3.24 3.62
C ALA A 240 1.85 -3.79 2.59
N LEU A 241 1.47 -4.88 1.93
CA LEU A 241 1.95 -5.20 0.60
C LEU A 241 1.07 -4.48 -0.43
N VAL A 242 1.68 -3.71 -1.33
CA VAL A 242 0.97 -2.96 -2.37
C VAL A 242 1.47 -3.38 -3.75
N ILE A 243 0.61 -4.08 -4.49
CA ILE A 243 0.77 -4.34 -5.92
C ILE A 243 0.45 -3.04 -6.66
N GLY A 244 1.50 -2.21 -6.80
CA GLY A 244 1.42 -0.90 -7.44
C GLY A 244 1.57 -0.94 -8.96
N ALA A 245 1.67 0.25 -9.56
CA ALA A 245 1.85 0.46 -11.00
C ALA A 245 3.00 -0.37 -11.59
N THR A 246 4.12 -0.48 -10.87
CA THR A 246 5.29 -1.30 -11.25
C THR A 246 4.91 -2.75 -11.60
N VAL A 247 3.97 -3.34 -10.87
CA VAL A 247 3.47 -4.69 -11.19
C VAL A 247 2.36 -4.62 -12.22
N MET A 248 1.41 -3.70 -12.04
CA MET A 248 0.22 -3.58 -12.88
C MET A 248 0.55 -3.25 -14.35
N GLU A 249 1.67 -2.58 -14.63
CA GLU A 249 2.16 -2.33 -16.00
C GLU A 249 2.49 -3.62 -16.76
N GLY A 250 2.73 -4.74 -16.07
CA GLY A 250 2.89 -6.05 -16.69
C GLY A 250 1.57 -6.69 -17.13
N PHE A 251 0.42 -6.21 -16.66
CA PHE A 251 -0.83 -6.97 -16.76
C PHE A 251 -2.00 -6.11 -17.20
N TYR A 252 -2.98 -6.77 -17.76
CA TYR A 252 -4.33 -6.25 -17.83
C TYR A 252 -5.07 -6.67 -16.56
N VAL A 253 -5.44 -5.70 -15.74
CA VAL A 253 -5.97 -5.92 -14.38
C VAL A 253 -7.46 -5.62 -14.37
N ILE A 254 -8.26 -6.56 -13.87
CA ILE A 254 -9.72 -6.52 -13.91
C ILE A 254 -10.25 -6.46 -12.48
N PHE A 255 -11.04 -5.44 -12.18
CA PHE A 255 -11.67 -5.23 -10.88
C PHE A 255 -13.15 -5.59 -10.98
N ASP A 256 -13.45 -6.88 -10.83
CA ASP A 256 -14.81 -7.44 -10.90
C ASP A 256 -15.48 -7.35 -9.53
N ARG A 257 -15.97 -6.15 -9.21
CA ARG A 257 -16.70 -5.87 -7.95
C ARG A 257 -17.98 -6.68 -7.87
N ALA A 258 -18.65 -6.93 -8.99
CA ALA A 258 -19.87 -7.75 -9.05
C ALA A 258 -19.65 -9.18 -8.55
N GLN A 259 -18.49 -9.77 -8.84
CA GLN A 259 -18.13 -11.13 -8.43
C GLN A 259 -17.07 -11.19 -7.33
N ARG A 260 -16.75 -10.05 -6.70
CA ARG A 260 -15.78 -9.93 -5.60
C ARG A 260 -14.43 -10.58 -5.91
N ARG A 261 -13.85 -10.25 -7.06
CA ARG A 261 -12.57 -10.82 -7.52
C ARG A 261 -11.75 -9.84 -8.34
N VAL A 262 -10.43 -10.05 -8.34
CA VAL A 262 -9.49 -9.33 -9.21
C VAL A 262 -8.91 -10.30 -10.22
N GLY A 263 -8.97 -9.94 -11.50
CA GLY A 263 -8.43 -10.71 -12.61
C GLY A 263 -7.10 -10.16 -13.10
N PHE A 264 -6.21 -11.05 -13.55
CA PHE A 264 -4.95 -10.72 -14.21
C PHE A 264 -4.83 -11.48 -15.51
N ALA A 265 -4.34 -10.82 -16.55
CA ALA A 265 -3.94 -11.41 -17.82
C ALA A 265 -2.70 -10.69 -18.37
N VAL A 266 -1.95 -11.32 -19.28
CA VAL A 266 -0.77 -10.69 -19.89
C VAL A 266 -1.21 -9.52 -20.76
N SER A 267 -0.58 -8.36 -20.57
CA SER A 267 -0.84 -7.17 -21.39
C SER A 267 0.08 -7.13 -22.61
N PRO A 268 -0.44 -7.09 -23.85
CA PRO A 268 0.38 -6.98 -25.05
C PRO A 268 1.08 -5.62 -25.19
N CYS A 269 0.72 -4.60 -24.39
CA CYS A 269 1.49 -3.35 -24.36
C CYS A 269 2.65 -3.38 -23.35
N ALA A 270 2.77 -4.44 -22.55
CA ALA A 270 3.85 -4.66 -21.61
C ALA A 270 5.01 -5.37 -22.31
N GLU A 271 5.64 -4.68 -23.25
CA GLU A 271 6.74 -5.22 -24.04
C GLU A 271 7.91 -4.22 -24.10
N VAL A 272 9.12 -4.75 -24.07
CA VAL A 272 10.36 -4.00 -24.29
C VAL A 272 11.15 -4.70 -25.37
N ASP A 273 11.48 -3.96 -26.43
CA ASP A 273 12.10 -4.50 -27.65
C ASP A 273 11.34 -5.68 -28.29
N GLY A 274 9.99 -5.63 -28.23
CA GLY A 274 9.12 -6.69 -28.75
C GLY A 274 9.13 -7.99 -27.95
N SER A 275 9.68 -7.98 -26.73
CA SER A 275 9.64 -9.09 -25.79
C SER A 275 8.73 -8.76 -24.61
N PRO A 276 7.87 -9.69 -24.15
CA PRO A 276 7.01 -9.47 -23.00
C PRO A 276 7.84 -9.26 -21.73
N VAL A 277 7.37 -8.38 -20.84
CA VAL A 277 8.03 -8.11 -19.56
C VAL A 277 7.33 -8.73 -18.35
N SER A 278 6.36 -9.60 -18.61
CA SER A 278 5.55 -10.27 -17.61
C SER A 278 5.06 -11.62 -18.09
N GLU A 279 4.73 -12.50 -17.16
CA GLU A 279 4.20 -13.83 -17.41
C GLU A 279 3.09 -14.14 -16.41
N ILE A 280 2.15 -15.01 -16.79
CA ILE A 280 1.13 -15.54 -15.90
C ILE A 280 1.01 -17.05 -16.13
N GLU A 281 0.98 -17.81 -15.04
CA GLU A 281 0.94 -19.27 -15.11
C GLU A 281 0.06 -19.85 -14.01
N GLY A 282 -0.57 -20.98 -14.29
CA GLY A 282 -1.41 -21.72 -13.36
C GLY A 282 -2.13 -22.89 -14.04
N PRO A 283 -2.86 -23.72 -13.28
CA PRO A 283 -2.98 -23.65 -11.83
C PRO A 283 -1.86 -24.43 -11.13
N PHE A 284 -1.47 -23.99 -9.94
CA PHE A 284 -0.61 -24.72 -9.00
C PHE A 284 -1.43 -25.23 -7.83
N THR A 285 -1.02 -26.32 -7.20
CA THR A 285 -1.65 -26.80 -5.95
C THR A 285 -1.26 -25.91 -4.78
N THR A 286 -2.18 -25.72 -3.82
CA THR A 286 -1.94 -24.99 -2.57
C THR A 286 -1.79 -25.90 -1.35
N ALA A 287 -1.65 -27.21 -1.56
CA ALA A 287 -1.58 -28.20 -0.48
C ALA A 287 -0.38 -27.98 0.49
N ASP A 288 0.66 -27.29 0.05
CA ASP A 288 1.86 -26.96 0.83
C ASP A 288 1.80 -25.59 1.52
N VAL A 289 0.68 -24.87 1.41
CA VAL A 289 0.45 -23.55 2.04
C VAL A 289 -0.70 -23.63 3.03
N ALA A 290 -0.68 -22.77 4.04
CA ALA A 290 -1.83 -22.59 4.94
C ALA A 290 -3.13 -22.32 4.16
N SER A 291 -4.25 -22.79 4.73
CA SER A 291 -5.59 -22.60 4.15
C SER A 291 -6.02 -21.13 4.07
N ASN A 292 -5.48 -20.29 4.98
CA ASN A 292 -5.68 -18.85 4.99
C ASN A 292 -4.38 -18.15 5.41
N CYS A 293 -3.90 -17.26 4.54
CA CYS A 293 -2.71 -16.45 4.77
C CYS A 293 -3.02 -15.02 5.20
N VAL A 294 -4.29 -14.61 5.24
CA VAL A 294 -4.69 -13.30 5.75
C VAL A 294 -4.87 -13.41 7.26
N SER A 295 -4.04 -12.67 8.01
CA SER A 295 -4.18 -12.56 9.46
C SER A 295 -5.52 -11.91 9.78
N SER A 296 -6.37 -12.59 10.56
CA SER A 296 -7.57 -11.99 11.14
C SER A 296 -7.15 -11.06 12.28
N VAL A 297 -6.53 -9.93 11.94
CA VAL A 297 -6.44 -8.83 12.91
C VAL A 297 -7.83 -8.19 12.90
N SER A 298 -8.75 -8.81 13.65
CA SER A 298 -9.93 -8.12 14.15
C SER A 298 -9.44 -6.79 14.68
N PHE A 299 -9.97 -5.68 14.17
CA PHE A 299 -9.73 -4.34 14.69
C PHE A 299 -9.78 -4.43 16.24
N HIS A 300 -8.61 -4.52 16.89
CA HIS A 300 -8.49 -4.49 18.35
C HIS A 300 -8.40 -3.04 18.84
N GLU A 301 -8.30 -2.09 17.90
CA GLU A 301 -8.43 -0.66 18.14
C GLU A 301 -9.66 -0.30 19.00
N PRO A 302 -10.91 -0.73 18.70
CA PRO A 302 -12.06 -0.38 19.53
C PRO A 302 -11.88 -0.77 21.00
N VAL A 303 -11.26 -1.91 21.33
CA VAL A 303 -11.10 -2.34 22.72
C VAL A 303 -10.09 -1.46 23.46
N LEU A 304 -8.99 -1.08 22.81
CA LEU A 304 -7.97 -0.19 23.38
C LEU A 304 -8.49 1.24 23.53
N TRP A 305 -9.24 1.75 22.55
CA TRP A 305 -9.91 3.04 22.67
C TRP A 305 -10.97 3.03 23.76
N ILE A 306 -11.81 2.00 23.85
CA ILE A 306 -12.79 1.84 24.94
C ILE A 306 -12.10 1.78 26.30
N ALA A 307 -11.00 1.02 26.43
CA ALA A 307 -10.22 0.94 27.66
C ALA A 307 -9.59 2.30 28.02
N SER A 308 -9.06 3.03 27.04
CA SER A 308 -8.48 4.37 27.22
C SER A 308 -9.53 5.39 27.66
N TYR A 309 -10.69 5.43 26.97
CA TYR A 309 -11.79 6.32 27.34
C TYR A 309 -12.37 5.98 28.73
N ALA A 310 -12.47 4.70 29.07
CA ALA A 310 -12.87 4.26 30.40
C ALA A 310 -11.87 4.70 31.48
N LEU A 311 -10.56 4.57 31.22
CA LEU A 311 -9.52 5.02 32.15
C LEU A 311 -9.55 6.55 32.34
N MET A 312 -9.68 7.30 31.24
CA MET A 312 -9.76 8.76 31.28
C MET A 312 -11.00 9.23 32.05
N SER A 313 -12.15 8.57 31.85
CA SER A 313 -13.38 8.87 32.58
C SER A 313 -13.23 8.56 34.08
N LEU A 314 -12.64 7.43 34.45
CA LEU A 314 -12.35 7.07 35.84
C LEU A 314 -11.41 8.09 36.51
N CYS A 315 -10.32 8.48 35.83
CA CYS A 315 -9.40 9.51 36.31
C CYS A 315 -10.11 10.86 36.51
N GLY A 316 -10.97 11.25 35.57
CA GLY A 316 -11.79 12.47 35.68
C GLY A 316 -12.70 12.46 36.90
N ILE A 317 -13.37 11.33 37.18
CA ILE A 317 -14.24 11.17 38.36
C ILE A 317 -13.43 11.27 39.65
N ILE A 318 -12.28 10.59 39.73
CA ILE A 318 -11.40 10.63 40.91
C ILE A 318 -10.92 12.06 41.19
N LEU A 319 -10.51 12.77 40.13
CA LEU A 319 -10.05 14.16 40.26
C LEU A 319 -11.18 15.07 40.76
N LEU A 320 -12.40 14.87 40.26
CA LEU A 320 -13.58 15.64 40.66
C LEU A 320 -13.96 15.37 42.13
N VAL A 321 -13.87 14.12 42.58
CA VAL A 321 -14.08 13.75 44.00
C VAL A 321 -13.02 14.40 44.89
N LEU A 322 -11.75 14.38 44.49
CA LEU A 322 -10.67 15.03 45.25
C LEU A 322 -10.86 16.55 45.33
N ILE A 323 -11.28 17.19 44.25
CA ILE A 323 -11.61 18.63 44.23
C ILE A 323 -12.77 18.91 45.19
N VAL A 324 -13.83 18.10 45.15
CA VAL A 324 -14.97 18.26 46.07
C VAL A 324 -14.53 18.09 47.52
N LEU A 325 -13.70 17.10 47.83
CA LEU A 325 -13.16 16.88 49.18
C LEU A 325 -12.28 18.05 49.67
N LEU A 326 -11.51 18.68 48.79
CA LEU A 326 -10.70 19.87 49.10
C LEU A 326 -11.55 21.14 49.30
N LEU A 327 -12.73 21.21 48.68
CA LEU A 327 -13.66 22.34 48.82
C LEU A 327 -14.61 22.19 50.02
N ILE A 328 -14.61 21.05 50.73
CA ILE A 328 -15.36 20.88 51.98
C ILE A 328 -14.51 21.44 53.13
N PRO A 329 -14.90 22.56 53.77
CA PRO A 329 -14.15 23.11 54.90
C PRO A 329 -14.20 22.14 56.10
N PRO A 330 -13.09 21.94 56.83
CA PRO A 330 -13.05 21.01 57.94
C PRO A 330 -13.95 21.53 59.06
N ARG A 331 -15.11 20.90 59.26
CA ARG A 331 -15.96 21.14 60.43
C ARG A 331 -15.73 20.05 61.46
N CYS A 332 -14.97 20.45 62.48
CA CYS A 332 -15.01 20.00 63.87
C CYS A 332 -14.62 18.54 64.17
N GLN A 333 -13.37 18.35 64.63
CA GLN A 333 -13.08 17.41 65.71
C GLN A 333 -12.75 18.17 67.00
N HIS A 334 -13.25 17.61 68.11
CA HIS A 334 -13.48 18.25 69.39
C HIS A 334 -12.27 18.06 70.34
N ARG A 335 -11.80 19.18 70.93
CA ARG A 335 -11.52 19.41 72.38
C ARG A 335 -10.70 18.36 73.17
N TYR A 336 -9.46 18.70 73.58
CA TYR A 336 -8.99 18.59 74.99
C TYR A 336 -7.69 19.38 75.24
N THR A 337 -7.42 19.60 76.53
CA THR A 337 -6.71 20.65 77.28
C THR A 337 -5.17 20.66 77.31
N ASP A 338 -4.63 21.88 77.35
CA ASP A 338 -3.72 22.51 78.34
C ASP A 338 -2.33 21.92 78.69
N ASN A 339 -1.43 22.88 78.94
CA ASN A 339 -0.09 22.83 79.55
C ASN A 339 1.17 22.49 78.72
N ASP A 340 2.01 23.53 78.65
CA ASP A 340 3.43 23.56 79.04
C ASP A 340 4.58 23.33 78.02
N VAL A 341 5.47 24.34 78.01
CA VAL A 341 6.94 24.33 77.80
C VAL A 341 7.50 24.76 76.42
N VAL A 342 7.90 26.05 76.38
CA VAL A 342 9.19 26.67 76.00
C VAL A 342 10.18 25.85 75.14
N ASN A 343 10.59 26.40 73.99
CA ASN A 343 12.00 26.71 73.70
C ASN A 343 12.16 27.53 72.40
N ASP A 344 12.73 28.71 72.57
CA ASP A 344 13.21 29.62 71.54
C ASP A 344 14.75 29.51 71.56
N GLU A 345 15.30 28.79 70.59
CA GLU A 345 16.74 28.61 70.29
C GLU A 345 16.78 28.29 68.79
N SER A 346 17.61 28.87 67.93
CA SER A 346 18.55 29.97 68.02
C SER A 346 19.08 30.21 66.60
N SER A 347 19.34 31.49 66.30
CA SER A 347 20.48 31.95 65.49
C SER A 347 20.66 31.46 64.05
N LEU A 348 20.52 32.39 63.09
CA LEU A 348 21.55 32.57 62.04
C LEU A 348 21.55 34.04 61.58
N VAL A 349 21.89 34.95 62.49
CA VAL A 349 22.43 36.26 62.11
C VAL A 349 23.91 36.06 61.79
N ARG A 350 24.27 36.16 60.51
CA ARG A 350 25.57 36.73 60.10
C ARG A 350 25.40 37.46 58.77
N HIS A 351 24.96 38.70 58.87
CA HIS A 351 25.30 39.73 57.90
C HIS A 351 26.79 40.07 58.01
N ARG A 352 27.44 40.19 56.85
CA ARG A 352 28.81 40.67 56.66
C ARG A 352 28.73 42.17 56.33
N TRP A 353 29.27 43.00 57.23
CA TRP A 353 29.94 44.32 57.03
C TRP A 353 29.33 45.34 56.05
N LYS A 354 28.92 46.50 56.58
CA LYS A 354 29.83 47.62 56.87
C LYS A 354 29.43 48.33 58.15
#